data_AF-A0A1U7M354-F1
#
_entry.id   AF-A0A1U7M354-F1
#
_cell.length_a   1.000
_cell.length_b   1.000
_cell.length_c   1.000
_cell.angle_alpha   90.00
_cell.angle_beta   90.00
_cell.angle_gamma   90.00
#
_symmetry.space_group_name_H-M   'P 1'
#
loop_
_entity.id
_entity.type
_entity.pdbx_description
1 polymer ?
#
loop_
_entity_poly.entity_id
_entity_poly.type
_entity_poly.pdbx_seq_one_letter_code
_entity_poly.pdbx_strand_id
1 'polypeptide(L)'
;MIPNDLDAKVGDFVEVKAEISSLLKYTFILYMIPFIFLIGGIFIGNFLFRNVNIDSREILSFLSGIVSVMISLLILKFMDKRVEKRDDEAIKATRIL
;
A
#
# COMPACT_ATOMS: atom_id res chain seq x y z
N MET A 1 4.99 -20.54 -2.76
CA MET A 1 4.75 -21.91 -2.23
C MET A 1 5.16 -21.85 -0.78
N ILE A 2 4.36 -22.32 0.18
CA ILE A 2 4.75 -22.23 1.60
C ILE A 2 5.89 -23.23 1.85
N PRO A 3 7.06 -22.81 2.37
CA PRO A 3 8.17 -23.71 2.69
C PRO A 3 7.77 -24.70 3.80
N ASN A 4 8.17 -25.96 3.65
CA ASN A 4 7.89 -27.01 4.64
C ASN A 4 8.97 -27.05 5.73
N ASP A 5 9.05 -25.98 6.52
CA ASP A 5 10.03 -25.88 7.61
C ASP A 5 9.69 -26.82 8.79
N LEU A 6 8.49 -27.41 8.81
CA LEU A 6 8.00 -28.30 9.86
C LEU A 6 8.15 -29.79 9.54
N ASP A 7 8.70 -30.15 8.37
CA ASP A 7 8.79 -31.54 7.86
C ASP A 7 7.42 -32.27 7.85
N ALA A 8 6.34 -31.52 7.57
CA ALA A 8 4.99 -32.04 7.49
C ALA A 8 4.83 -33.01 6.32
N LYS A 9 4.08 -34.09 6.53
CA LYS A 9 3.82 -35.14 5.53
C LYS A 9 2.46 -34.94 4.88
N VAL A 10 2.29 -35.58 3.73
CA VAL A 10 1.00 -35.61 3.04
C VAL A 10 -0.04 -36.30 3.94
N GLY A 11 -1.06 -35.55 4.33
CA GLY A 11 -2.10 -36.00 5.27
C GLY A 11 -2.04 -35.31 6.63
N ASP A 12 -0.94 -34.62 6.96
CA ASP A 12 -0.82 -33.85 8.19
C ASP A 12 -1.63 -32.56 8.09
N PHE A 13 -2.38 -32.25 9.16
CA PHE A 13 -3.04 -30.96 9.29
C PHE A 13 -2.03 -29.96 9.86
N VAL A 14 -1.86 -28.81 9.19
CA VAL A 14 -0.93 -27.77 9.64
C VAL A 14 -1.66 -26.49 10.00
N GLU A 15 -1.26 -25.87 11.12
CA GLU A 15 -1.67 -24.53 11.49
C GLU A 15 -0.81 -23.52 10.72
N VAL A 16 -1.46 -22.70 9.92
CA VAL A 16 -0.84 -21.65 9.13
C VAL A 16 -1.17 -20.31 9.77
N LYS A 17 -0.14 -19.54 10.11
CA LYS A 17 -0.30 -18.19 10.65
C LYS A 17 0.30 -17.17 9.70
N ALA A 18 -0.50 -16.14 9.41
CA ALA A 18 0.01 -14.90 8.87
C ALA A 18 0.57 -14.06 10.03
N GLU A 19 1.78 -13.52 9.88
CA GLU A 19 2.32 -12.58 10.86
C GLU A 19 1.51 -11.28 10.80
N ILE A 20 0.55 -11.14 11.73
CA ILE A 20 -0.40 -10.00 11.80
C ILE A 20 0.32 -8.64 11.84
N SER A 21 1.49 -8.59 12.48
CA SER A 21 2.34 -7.38 12.56
C SER A 21 2.79 -6.88 11.19
N SER A 22 3.15 -7.80 10.30
CA SER A 22 3.61 -7.49 8.94
C SER A 22 2.44 -7.04 8.06
N LEU A 23 1.28 -7.69 8.19
CA LEU A 23 0.06 -7.29 7.50
C LEU A 23 -0.38 -5.89 7.91
N LEU A 24 -0.42 -5.59 9.22
CA LEU A 24 -0.85 -4.28 9.72
C LEU A 24 0.04 -3.14 9.20
N LYS A 25 1.36 -3.35 9.18
CA LYS A 25 2.32 -2.39 8.63
C LYS A 25 2.11 -2.16 7.14
N TYR A 26 1.85 -3.24 6.38
CA TYR A 26 1.58 -3.15 4.94
C TYR A 26 0.31 -2.36 4.67
N THR A 27 -0.79 -2.70 5.36
CA THR A 27 -2.06 -1.99 5.28
C THR A 27 -1.92 -0.52 5.65
N PHE A 28 -1.15 -0.21 6.69
CA PHE A 28 -0.86 1.18 7.08
C PHE A 28 -0.19 1.97 5.95
N ILE A 29 0.84 1.42 5.30
CA ILE A 29 1.54 2.07 4.17
C ILE A 29 0.58 2.29 2.99
N LEU A 30 -0.24 1.28 2.68
CA LEU A 30 -1.19 1.31 1.58
C LEU A 30 -2.21 2.45 1.71
N TYR A 31 -2.60 2.81 2.94
CA TYR A 31 -3.54 3.92 3.21
C TYR A 31 -2.84 5.26 3.48
N MET A 32 -1.72 5.27 4.19
CA MET A 32 -1.04 6.50 4.57
C MET A 32 -0.35 7.20 3.40
N ILE A 33 0.25 6.45 2.47
CA ILE A 33 0.91 7.05 1.30
C ILE A 33 -0.09 7.85 0.45
N PRO A 34 -1.23 7.28 0.00
CA PRO A 34 -2.22 8.03 -0.76
C PRO A 34 -2.77 9.23 0.00
N PHE A 35 -2.97 9.10 1.31
CA PHE A 35 -3.45 10.20 2.15
C PHE A 35 -2.46 11.37 2.19
N ILE A 36 -1.16 11.11 2.42
CA ILE A 36 -0.12 12.15 2.42
C ILE A 36 -0.03 12.82 1.05
N PHE A 37 -0.10 12.04 -0.04
CA PHE A 37 -0.08 12.57 -1.40
C PHE A 37 -1.31 13.42 -1.71
N LEU A 38 -2.50 13.06 -1.22
CA LEU A 38 -3.71 13.87 -1.37
C LEU A 38 -3.52 15.23 -0.71
N ILE A 39 -3.13 15.25 0.56
CA ILE A 39 -2.95 16.48 1.34
C ILE A 39 -1.86 17.34 0.69
N GLY A 40 -0.69 16.76 0.38
CA GLY A 40 0.39 17.45 -0.30
C GLY A 40 -0.01 17.98 -1.67
N GLY A 41 -0.73 17.20 -2.47
CA GLY A 41 -1.20 17.57 -3.80
C GLY A 41 -2.20 18.73 -3.78
N ILE A 42 -3.06 18.82 -2.75
CA ILE A 42 -3.96 19.95 -2.56
C ILE A 42 -3.16 21.21 -2.21
N PHE A 43 -2.19 21.12 -1.29
CA PHE A 43 -1.34 22.27 -0.93
C PHE A 43 -0.52 22.77 -2.12
N ILE A 44 0.10 21.85 -2.87
CA ILE A 44 0.86 22.17 -4.08
C ILE A 44 -0.07 22.79 -5.13
N GLY A 45 -1.25 22.20 -5.36
CA GLY A 45 -2.25 22.75 -6.28
C GLY A 45 -2.67 24.17 -5.90
N ASN A 46 -2.94 24.39 -4.60
CA ASN A 46 -3.32 25.70 -4.10
C ASN A 46 -2.21 26.75 -4.29
N PHE A 47 -0.94 26.34 -4.14
CA PHE A 47 0.22 27.20 -4.41
C PHE A 47 0.38 27.49 -5.92
N LEU A 48 0.28 26.47 -6.77
CA LEU A 48 0.42 26.61 -8.23
C LEU A 48 -0.69 27.45 -8.86
N PHE A 49 -1.94 27.27 -8.43
CA PHE A 49 -3.09 28.00 -8.95
C PHE A 49 -3.36 29.32 -8.23
N ARG A 50 -2.45 29.80 -7.38
CA ARG A 50 -2.62 31.04 -6.62
C ARG A 50 -2.84 32.28 -7.48
N ASN A 51 -2.23 32.33 -8.65
CA ASN A 51 -2.25 33.49 -9.54
C ASN A 51 -3.26 33.32 -10.70
N VAL A 52 -4.05 32.25 -10.66
CA VAL A 52 -5.04 31.96 -11.70
C VAL A 52 -6.35 32.61 -11.27
N ASN A 53 -6.77 33.67 -11.96
CA ASN A 53 -8.04 34.40 -11.77
C ASN A 53 -9.22 33.58 -12.30
N ILE A 54 -9.39 32.35 -11.80
CA ILE A 54 -10.55 31.52 -12.10
C ILE A 54 -11.26 31.26 -10.78
N ASP A 55 -12.57 31.54 -10.75
CA ASP A 55 -13.43 31.33 -9.57
C ASP A 55 -13.42 29.88 -9.07
N SER A 56 -13.04 28.93 -9.93
CA SER A 56 -12.91 27.50 -9.63
C SER A 56 -11.52 27.04 -9.13
N ARG A 57 -10.68 27.96 -8.62
CA ARG A 57 -9.35 27.63 -8.07
C ARG A 57 -9.38 26.52 -7.02
N GLU A 58 -10.38 26.52 -6.15
CA GLU A 58 -10.53 25.49 -5.10
C GLU A 58 -10.74 24.10 -5.73
N ILE A 59 -11.56 24.03 -6.77
CA ILE A 59 -11.83 22.80 -7.53
C ILE A 59 -10.55 22.32 -8.24
N LEU A 60 -9.78 23.22 -8.84
CA LEU A 60 -8.50 22.88 -9.48
C LEU A 60 -7.46 22.36 -8.48
N SER A 61 -7.43 22.96 -7.27
CA SER A 61 -6.54 22.53 -6.19
C SER A 61 -6.92 21.15 -5.66
N PHE A 62 -8.22 20.89 -5.52
CA PHE A 62 -8.74 19.56 -5.18
C PHE A 62 -8.40 18.53 -6.26
N LEU A 63 -8.55 18.89 -7.53
CA LEU A 63 -8.24 18.00 -8.66
C LEU A 63 -6.74 17.67 -8.72
N SER A 64 -5.86 18.62 -8.38
CA SER A 64 -4.43 18.35 -8.18
C SER A 64 -4.17 17.31 -7.08
N GLY A 65 -4.94 17.35 -6.00
CA GLY A 65 -4.95 16.32 -4.97
C GLY A 65 -5.32 14.93 -5.51
N ILE A 66 -6.39 14.85 -6.30
CA ILE A 66 -6.81 13.59 -6.94
C ILE A 66 -5.72 13.04 -7.87
N VAL A 67 -5.13 13.90 -8.71
CA VAL A 67 -4.02 13.50 -9.59
C VAL A 67 -2.82 12.99 -8.77
N SER A 68 -2.53 13.64 -7.64
CA SER A 68 -1.46 13.20 -6.73
C SER A 68 -1.75 11.84 -6.11
N VAL A 69 -3.01 11.53 -5.76
CA VAL A 69 -3.42 10.19 -5.34
C VAL A 69 -3.19 9.17 -6.44
N MET A 70 -3.58 9.47 -7.69
CA MET A 70 -3.34 8.56 -8.81
C MET A 70 -1.84 8.25 -8.99
N ILE A 71 -0.98 9.24 -8.83
CA ILE A 71 0.48 9.06 -8.85
C ILE A 71 0.92 8.16 -7.69
N SER A 72 0.40 8.38 -6.49
CA SER A 72 0.72 7.56 -5.32
C SER A 72 0.38 6.08 -5.53
N LEU A 73 -0.75 5.78 -6.17
CA LEU A 73 -1.19 4.43 -6.48
C LEU A 73 -0.28 3.76 -7.52
N LEU A 74 0.20 4.53 -8.50
CA LEU A 74 1.21 4.03 -9.45
C LEU A 74 2.51 3.70 -8.74
N ILE A 75 3.01 4.57 -7.85
CA ILE A 75 4.22 4.33 -7.05
C ILE A 75 4.05 3.07 -6.21
N LEU A 76 2.93 2.94 -5.50
CA LEU A 76 2.59 1.76 -4.72
C LEU A 76 2.61 0.49 -5.59
N LYS A 77 2.01 0.52 -6.78
CA LYS A 77 2.00 -0.61 -7.71
C LYS A 77 3.40 -0.99 -8.21
N PHE A 78 4.28 -0.02 -8.41
CA PHE A 78 5.68 -0.29 -8.76
C PHE A 78 6.48 -0.87 -7.58
N MET A 79 6.20 -0.40 -6.36
CA MET A 79 6.81 -0.94 -5.14
C MET A 79 6.32 -2.36 -4.85
N ASP A 80 5.02 -2.60 -5.00
CA ASP A 80 4.37 -3.90 -4.78
C ASP A 80 4.95 -4.97 -5.70
N LYS A 81 5.11 -4.68 -7.00
CA LYS A 81 5.84 -5.55 -7.94
C LYS A 81 7.27 -5.93 -7.52
N ARG A 82 7.91 -5.11 -6.68
CA ARG A 82 9.25 -5.37 -6.15
C ARG A 82 9.19 -6.16 -4.83
N VAL A 83 8.10 -6.04 -4.08
CA VAL A 83 7.85 -6.73 -2.79
C VAL A 83 7.24 -8.12 -3.01
N GLU A 84 6.47 -8.34 -4.07
CA GLU A 84 5.90 -9.64 -4.46
C GLU A 84 7.00 -10.72 -4.67
N LYS A 85 8.25 -10.30 -4.93
CA LYS A 85 9.43 -11.18 -4.98
C LYS A 85 9.98 -11.59 -3.60
N ARG A 86 9.42 -11.10 -2.49
CA ARG A 86 9.81 -11.42 -1.11
C ARG A 86 8.67 -12.02 -0.28
N ASP A 87 7.52 -12.28 -0.90
CA ASP A 87 6.28 -12.69 -0.22
C ASP A 87 6.24 -14.19 0.16
N ASP A 88 7.38 -14.86 0.19
CA ASP A 88 7.52 -16.20 0.80
C ASP A 88 7.46 -16.14 2.34
N GLU A 89 7.46 -14.95 2.96
CA GLU A 89 7.46 -14.78 4.43
C GLU A 89 6.08 -14.46 5.04
N ALA A 90 5.08 -14.07 4.25
CA ALA A 90 3.80 -13.58 4.79
C ALA A 90 2.95 -14.67 5.46
N ILE A 91 3.17 -15.93 5.08
CA ILE A 91 2.37 -17.07 5.51
C ILE A 91 3.32 -18.21 5.90
N LYS A 92 3.44 -18.48 7.21
CA LYS A 92 4.28 -19.57 7.74
C LYS A 92 3.45 -20.65 8.39
N ALA A 93 3.79 -21.90 8.11
CA ALA A 93 3.30 -23.03 8.88
C ALA A 93 3.97 -22.98 10.26
N THR A 94 3.18 -22.91 11.33
CA THR A 94 3.70 -22.78 12.70
C THR A 94 3.61 -24.06 13.50
N ARG A 95 2.68 -24.98 13.17
CA ARG A 95 2.50 -26.23 13.91
C ARG A 95 1.84 -27.33 13.07
N ILE A 96 2.14 -28.60 13.36
CA ILE A 96 1.38 -29.78 12.90
C ILE A 96 0.38 -30.17 14.00
N LEU A 97 -0.86 -30.47 13.61
CA LEU A 97 -1.98 -30.88 14.49
C LEU A 97 -2.00 -32.41 14.70
#